data_AF-A0A2A4ZX09-F1
#
_entry.id   AF-A0A2A4ZX09-F1
#
_cell.length_a   1.000
_cell.length_b   1.000
_cell.length_c   1.000
_cell.angle_alpha   90.00
_cell.angle_beta   90.00
_cell.angle_gamma   90.00
#
_symmetry.space_group_name_H-M   'P 1'
#
loop_
_entity.id
_entity.type
_entity.pdbx_description
1 polymer ?
#
loop_
_entity_poly.entity_id
_entity_poly.type
_entity_poly.pdbx_seq_one_letter_code
_entity_poly.pdbx_strand_id
1 'polypeptide(L)' 'RDMKSSHKGMKITESDWSVFLEHAGATMAALEVPKQECDEIVAFVLGLKQDIVDD' A
#
# COMPACT_ATOMS: atom_id res chain seq x y z
N ARG A 1 -17.15 1.07 1.88
CA ARG A 1 -16.77 -0.31 1.48
C ARG A 1 -15.42 -0.59 2.13
N ASP A 2 -15.18 -1.81 2.61
CA ASP A 2 -13.88 -2.21 3.16
C ASP A 2 -12.86 -2.54 2.05
N MET A 3 -11.58 -2.70 2.41
CA MET A 3 -10.51 -2.99 1.43
C MET A 3 -10.76 -4.31 0.69
N LYS A 4 -11.20 -5.35 1.42
CA LYS A 4 -11.48 -6.67 0.86
C LYS A 4 -12.55 -6.66 -0.22
N SER A 5 -13.71 -6.08 0.06
CA SER A 5 -14.84 -5.96 -0.86
C SER A 5 -14.59 -4.97 -2.00
N SER A 6 -13.61 -4.08 -1.86
CA SER A 6 -13.24 -3.11 -2.89
C SER A 6 -12.26 -3.70 -3.92
N HIS A 7 -11.36 -4.59 -3.48
CA HIS A 7 -10.30 -5.16 -4.33
C HIS A 7 -10.56 -6.61 -4.77
N LYS A 8 -11.56 -7.29 -4.21
CA LYS A 8 -11.94 -8.66 -4.58
C LYS A 8 -12.09 -8.84 -6.10
N GLY A 9 -11.33 -9.79 -6.64
CA GLY A 9 -11.40 -10.19 -8.05
C GLY A 9 -10.57 -9.34 -9.00
N MET A 10 -9.78 -8.40 -8.47
CA MET A 10 -8.83 -7.61 -9.26
C MET A 10 -7.55 -8.39 -9.61
N LYS A 11 -7.26 -9.52 -8.96
CA LYS A 11 -6.06 -10.34 -9.18
C LYS A 11 -4.78 -9.56 -8.92
N ILE A 12 -4.78 -8.74 -7.87
CA ILE A 12 -3.61 -7.95 -7.46
C ILE A 12 -2.58 -8.92 -6.89
N THR A 13 -1.41 -8.98 -7.50
CA THR A 13 -0.33 -9.88 -7.10
C THR A 13 0.61 -9.23 -6.10
N GLU A 14 1.50 -10.05 -5.51
CA GLU A 14 2.64 -9.57 -4.73
C GLU A 14 3.51 -8.57 -5.50
N SER A 15 3.71 -8.79 -6.80
CA SER A 15 4.49 -7.88 -7.65
C SER A 15 3.80 -6.53 -7.79
N ASP A 16 2.48 -6.51 -8.00
CA ASP A 16 1.71 -5.26 -8.12
C ASP A 16 1.74 -4.48 -6.80
N TRP A 17 1.64 -5.19 -5.67
CA TRP A 17 1.75 -4.61 -4.34
C TRP A 17 3.12 -3.98 -4.09
N SER A 18 4.21 -4.66 -4.46
CA SER A 18 5.57 -4.10 -4.36
C SER A 18 5.74 -2.83 -5.19
N VAL A 19 5.23 -2.82 -6.43
CA VAL A 19 5.27 -1.62 -7.31
C VAL A 19 4.46 -0.47 -6.71
N PHE A 20 3.29 -0.76 -6.13
CA PHE A 20 2.50 0.24 -5.43
C PHE A 20 3.26 0.86 -4.25
N LEU A 21 3.90 0.04 -3.41
CA LEU A 21 4.69 0.54 -2.28
C LEU A 21 5.88 1.40 -2.72
N GLU A 22 6.53 1.05 -3.83
CA GLU A 22 7.60 1.86 -4.42
C GLU A 22 7.08 3.24 -4.84
N HIS A 23 5.97 3.29 -5.57
CA HIS A 23 5.35 4.56 -5.99
C HIS A 23 4.86 5.40 -4.81
N ALA A 24 4.25 4.77 -3.80
CA ALA A 24 3.80 5.46 -2.59
C ALA A 24 4.99 6.06 -1.82
N GLY A 25 6.08 5.28 -1.65
CA GLY A 25 7.32 5.75 -1.02
C GLY A 25 7.97 6.90 -1.79
N ALA A 26 8.07 6.79 -3.11
CA ALA A 26 8.61 7.84 -3.96
C ALA A 26 7.77 9.13 -3.90
N THR A 27 6.44 8.99 -3.83
CA THR A 27 5.54 10.14 -3.69
C THR A 27 5.74 10.85 -2.35
N MET A 28 5.83 10.11 -1.24
CA MET A 28 6.11 10.70 0.08
C MET A 28 7.47 11.42 0.10
N ALA A 29 8.49 10.84 -0.53
CA ALA A 29 9.79 11.47 -0.66
C ALA A 29 9.72 12.77 -1.49
N ALA A 30 9.00 12.76 -2.62
CA ALA A 30 8.83 13.94 -3.47
C ALA A 30 8.03 15.07 -2.79
N LEU A 31 7.16 14.73 -1.84
CA LEU A 31 6.40 15.69 -1.04
C LEU A 31 7.11 16.08 0.27
N GLU A 32 8.33 15.61 0.49
CA GLU A 32 9.14 15.88 1.68
C GLU A 32 8.41 15.54 2.99
N VAL A 33 7.61 14.47 2.97
CA VAL A 33 6.86 14.01 4.15
C VAL A 33 7.84 13.65 5.26
N PRO A 34 7.64 14.12 6.50
CA PRO A 34 8.51 13.78 7.62
C PRO A 34 8.62 12.27 7.83
N LYS A 35 9.83 11.80 8.17
CA LYS A 35 10.09 10.37 8.35
C LYS A 35 9.12 9.68 9.30
N GLN A 36 8.74 10.33 10.40
CA GLN A 36 7.80 9.76 11.35
C GLN A 36 6.43 9.47 10.69
N GLU A 37 5.90 10.43 9.94
CA GLU A 37 4.63 10.27 9.22
C GLU A 37 4.74 9.18 8.13
N CYS A 38 5.86 9.12 7.42
CA CYS A 38 6.14 8.02 6.47
C CYS A 38 6.10 6.66 7.16
N ASP A 39 6.76 6.51 8.31
CA ASP A 39 6.83 5.25 9.05
C ASP A 39 5.42 4.81 9.54
N GLU A 40 4.61 5.76 10.01
CA GLU A 40 3.23 5.53 10.45
C GLU A 40 2.32 5.11 9.27
N ILE A 41 2.42 5.80 8.13
CA ILE A 41 1.66 5.47 6.92
C ILE A 41 2.07 4.09 6.39
N VAL A 42 3.36 3.80 6.30
CA VAL A 42 3.87 2.50 5.84
C VAL A 42 3.35 1.38 6.74
N ALA A 43 3.42 1.54 8.06
CA ALA A 43 2.91 0.54 8.99
C ALA A 43 1.40 0.29 8.79
N PHE A 44 0.61 1.35 8.61
CA PHE A 44 -0.82 1.24 8.34
C PHE A 44 -1.10 0.51 7.01
N VAL A 45 -0.45 0.93 5.93
CA VAL A 45 -0.66 0.36 4.58
C VAL A 45 -0.26 -1.11 4.52
N LEU A 46 0.86 -1.49 5.15
CA LEU A 46 1.29 -2.90 5.21
C LEU A 46 0.26 -3.79 5.91
N GLY A 47 -0.46 -3.25 6.90
CA GLY A 47 -1.55 -3.96 7.58
C GLY A 47 -2.74 -4.31 6.67
N LEU A 48 -2.91 -3.61 5.54
CA LEU A 48 -4.01 -3.83 4.58
C LEU A 48 -3.71 -4.90 3.54
N LYS A 49 -2.48 -5.42 3.48
CA LYS A 49 -2.04 -6.34 2.42
C LYS A 49 -2.96 -7.55 2.27
N GLN A 50 -3.36 -8.16 3.38
CA GLN A 50 -4.21 -9.37 3.40
C GLN A 50 -5.63 -9.13 2.87
N ASP A 51 -6.08 -7.88 2.81
CA ASP A 51 -7.38 -7.52 2.26
C ASP A 51 -7.31 -7.16 0.76
N ILE A 52 -6.11 -6.96 0.21
CA ILE A 52 -5.91 -6.38 -1.13
C ILE A 52 -5.22 -7.37 -2.08
N VAL A 53 -4.19 -8.07 -1.61
CA VAL A 53 -3.40 -9.00 -2.44
C VAL A 53 -4.10 -10.35 -2.49
N ASP A 54 -4.27 -10.88 -3.71
CA ASP A 54 -4.80 -12.22 -3.94
C ASP A 54 -3.64 -13.26 -3.87
N ASP A 55 -3.92 -14.44 -3.29
CA ASP A 55 -2.96 -15.57 -3.17
C ASP A 55 -2.55 -16.17 -4.53
#